data_AF-A0A257MJM0-F1
#
_entry.id   AF-A0A257MJM0-F1
#
_cell.length_a   1.000
_cell.length_b   1.000
_cell.length_c   1.000
_cell.angle_alpha   90.00
_cell.angle_beta   90.00
_cell.angle_gamma   90.00
#
_symmetry.space_group_name_H-M   'P 1'
#
loop_
_entity.id
_entity.type
_entity.pdbx_description
1 polymer ?
#
loop_
_entity_poly.entity_id
_entity_poly.type
_entity_poly.pdbx_seq_one_letter_code
_entity_poly.pdbx_strand_id
1 'polypeptide(L)'
;MRREREPKALYLPIDLGLSGEFDLDKLELVMRNTEEIVTVDELKGLLDLPRRPRAYVGYETSGKVHLGHMLTANKLLDLQKAGFDVVVLLADLHAFLNEKGSLEEVRKIADYNRDCFMALGLDPERTEFVYGTDYQLKPEYMLKILQMARNTTLNRARRSMDEVSRNAENPMVSQMIYPLMQAIDIADLHIDLAVGGIDQRKIHMLAREELPRLGL
;
A
#
# COMPACT_ATOMS: atom_id res chain seq x y z
N MET A 1 -32.23 -47.54 -31.76
CA MET A 1 -31.64 -46.18 -31.87
C MET A 1 -32.40 -45.24 -30.95
N ARG A 2 -31.92 -45.07 -29.70
CA ARG A 2 -32.46 -44.07 -28.76
C ARG A 2 -31.85 -42.72 -29.15
N ARG A 3 -32.68 -41.74 -29.52
CA ARG A 3 -32.24 -40.34 -29.62
C ARG A 3 -32.17 -39.78 -28.20
N GLU A 4 -30.96 -39.54 -27.72
CA GLU A 4 -30.72 -38.74 -26.52
C GLU A 4 -31.32 -37.35 -26.74
N ARG A 5 -32.23 -36.94 -25.87
CA ARG A 5 -32.68 -35.56 -25.79
C ARG A 5 -31.68 -34.84 -24.88
N GLU A 6 -30.88 -33.97 -25.45
CA GLU A 6 -30.06 -33.04 -24.68
C GLU A 6 -30.97 -32.18 -23.76
N PRO A 7 -30.56 -31.94 -22.51
CA PRO A 7 -31.30 -31.06 -21.62
C PRO A 7 -31.21 -29.62 -22.15
N LYS A 8 -32.36 -29.05 -22.55
CA LYS A 8 -32.46 -27.62 -22.80
C LYS A 8 -32.31 -26.89 -21.46
N ALA A 9 -31.10 -26.44 -21.15
CA ALA A 9 -30.87 -25.50 -20.07
C ALA A 9 -31.62 -24.20 -20.40
N LEU A 10 -32.64 -23.90 -19.60
CA LEU A 10 -33.30 -22.61 -19.60
C LEU A 10 -32.33 -21.62 -18.94
N TYR A 11 -31.44 -21.02 -19.71
CA TYR A 11 -30.70 -19.84 -19.27
C TYR A 11 -31.69 -18.68 -19.21
N LEU A 12 -32.30 -18.49 -18.04
CA LEU A 12 -32.79 -17.17 -17.65
C LEU A 12 -31.54 -16.38 -17.28
N PRO A 13 -31.12 -15.36 -18.06
CA PRO A 13 -30.11 -14.44 -17.57
C PRO A 13 -30.67 -13.84 -16.29
N ILE A 14 -30.01 -14.13 -15.16
CA ILE A 14 -30.16 -13.29 -13.98
C ILE A 14 -29.54 -11.97 -14.43
N ASP A 15 -30.40 -11.01 -14.74
CA ASP A 15 -30.01 -9.61 -14.88
C ASP A 15 -29.48 -9.18 -13.50
N LEU A 16 -28.16 -9.29 -13.32
CA LEU A 16 -27.44 -8.88 -12.12
C LEU A 16 -27.29 -7.35 -12.05
N GLY A 17 -27.98 -6.57 -12.89
CA GLY A 17 -27.85 -5.12 -12.91
C GLY A 17 -26.46 -4.67 -13.38
N LEU A 18 -25.80 -5.44 -14.25
CA LEU A 18 -24.51 -5.10 -14.84
C LEU A 18 -24.67 -4.19 -16.07
N SER A 19 -25.47 -3.13 -15.94
CA SER A 19 -25.56 -2.05 -16.93
C SER A 19 -25.89 -0.71 -16.28
N GLY A 20 -25.23 -0.41 -15.17
CA GLY A 20 -25.07 0.94 -14.67
C GLY A 20 -23.59 1.21 -14.53
N GLU A 21 -23.02 2.02 -15.42
CA GLU A 21 -21.89 2.85 -15.02
C GLU A 21 -22.41 3.70 -13.85
N PHE A 22 -22.18 3.23 -12.63
CA PHE A 22 -22.22 4.11 -11.47
C PHE A 22 -21.02 5.04 -11.66
N ASP A 23 -21.24 6.15 -12.36
CA ASP A 23 -20.32 7.27 -12.45
C ASP A 23 -20.29 7.94 -11.08
N LEU A 24 -19.70 7.23 -10.11
CA LEU A 24 -19.40 7.76 -8.79
C LEU A 24 -18.49 8.96 -9.03
N ASP A 25 -18.80 10.08 -8.39
CA ASP A 25 -17.86 11.19 -8.31
C ASP A 25 -16.50 10.63 -7.86
N LYS A 26 -15.41 11.11 -8.46
CA LYS A 26 -14.04 10.64 -8.15
C LYS A 26 -13.79 10.66 -6.65
N LEU A 27 -14.31 11.68 -5.97
CA LEU A 27 -14.22 11.77 -4.52
C LEU A 27 -14.94 10.61 -3.82
N GLU A 28 -16.18 10.30 -4.19
CA GLU A 28 -16.93 9.16 -3.63
C GLU A 28 -16.21 7.83 -3.90
N LEU A 29 -15.66 7.65 -5.10
CA LEU A 29 -14.90 6.47 -5.46
C LEU A 29 -13.63 6.30 -4.61
N VAL A 30 -12.89 7.38 -4.37
CA VAL A 30 -11.70 7.31 -3.52
C VAL A 30 -12.08 7.06 -2.05
N MET A 31 -13.16 7.69 -1.57
CA MET A 31 -13.61 7.61 -0.17
C MET A 31 -14.35 6.32 0.20
N ARG A 32 -14.89 5.57 -0.78
CA ARG A 32 -15.69 4.38 -0.45
C ARG A 32 -14.86 3.35 0.31
N ASN A 33 -15.45 2.70 1.32
CA ASN A 33 -14.82 1.64 2.10
C ASN A 33 -13.49 2.04 2.79
N THR A 34 -13.23 3.35 2.97
CA THR A 34 -12.13 3.81 3.83
C THR A 34 -12.63 4.08 5.23
N GLU A 35 -11.89 3.65 6.24
CA GLU A 35 -12.22 3.92 7.64
C GLU A 35 -11.90 5.37 8.05
N GLU A 36 -10.78 5.92 7.54
CA GLU A 36 -10.33 7.27 7.84
C GLU A 36 -9.61 7.89 6.63
N ILE A 37 -9.71 9.20 6.48
CA ILE A 37 -8.95 10.01 5.50
C ILE A 37 -8.37 11.23 6.22
N VAL A 38 -7.06 11.42 6.09
CA VAL A 38 -6.32 12.52 6.72
C VAL A 38 -5.55 13.32 5.65
N THR A 39 -6.07 14.44 5.15
CA THR A 39 -7.43 15.00 5.37
C THR A 39 -8.27 15.00 4.09
N VAL A 40 -9.60 15.09 4.23
CA VAL A 40 -10.51 15.12 3.08
C VAL A 40 -10.28 16.34 2.19
N ASP A 41 -9.92 17.49 2.76
CA ASP A 41 -9.68 18.72 1.97
C ASP A 41 -8.39 18.63 1.16
N GLU A 42 -7.33 18.04 1.72
CA GLU A 42 -6.11 17.73 0.96
C GLU A 42 -6.39 16.73 -0.16
N LEU A 43 -7.21 15.70 0.10
CA LEU A 43 -7.62 14.73 -0.92
C LEU A 43 -8.36 15.39 -2.08
N LYS A 44 -9.29 16.31 -1.81
CA LYS A 44 -9.96 17.10 -2.87
C LYS A 44 -8.95 17.88 -3.70
N GLY A 45 -7.99 18.53 -3.03
CA GLY A 45 -6.89 19.22 -3.70
C GLY A 45 -6.07 18.32 -4.62
N LEU A 46 -5.84 17.04 -4.23
CA LEU A 46 -5.17 16.07 -5.10
C LEU A 46 -6.00 15.72 -6.35
N LEU A 47 -7.33 15.61 -6.22
CA LEU A 47 -8.22 15.31 -7.34
C LEU A 47 -8.30 16.45 -8.36
N ASP A 48 -8.04 17.68 -7.93
CA ASP A 48 -8.05 18.89 -8.77
C ASP A 48 -6.69 19.14 -9.47
N LEU A 49 -5.67 18.33 -9.21
CA LEU A 49 -4.36 18.50 -9.83
C LEU A 49 -4.44 18.30 -11.36
N PRO A 50 -3.70 19.11 -12.16
CA PRO A 50 -3.65 18.96 -13.62
C PRO A 50 -2.81 17.76 -14.08
N ARG A 51 -2.25 17.00 -13.13
CA ARG A 51 -1.47 15.77 -13.36
C ARG A 51 -2.12 14.62 -12.61
N ARG A 52 -1.74 13.38 -12.95
CA ARG A 52 -2.11 12.20 -12.16
C ARG A 52 -1.36 12.23 -10.82
N PRO A 53 -2.06 12.17 -9.67
CA PRO A 53 -1.39 12.02 -8.39
C PRO A 53 -0.89 10.58 -8.21
N ARG A 54 0.17 10.40 -7.43
CA ARG A 54 0.76 9.09 -7.10
C ARG A 54 0.21 8.61 -5.76
N ALA A 55 -0.44 7.45 -5.77
CA ALA A 55 -0.85 6.77 -4.53
C ALA A 55 0.00 5.51 -4.33
N TYR A 56 0.22 5.08 -3.08
CA TYR A 56 0.91 3.80 -2.84
C TYR A 56 0.33 2.98 -1.70
N VAL A 57 0.66 1.70 -1.72
CA VAL A 57 0.58 0.80 -0.56
C VAL A 57 1.90 0.04 -0.46
N GLY A 58 2.44 -0.06 0.76
CA GLY A 58 3.54 -0.96 1.09
C GLY A 58 3.03 -2.29 1.64
N TYR A 59 3.59 -3.40 1.15
CA TYR A 59 3.28 -4.74 1.61
C TYR A 59 4.55 -5.45 2.05
N GLU A 60 4.64 -5.84 3.33
CA GLU A 60 5.68 -6.75 3.79
C GLU A 60 5.60 -8.06 2.99
N THR A 61 6.70 -8.45 2.34
CA THR A 61 6.72 -9.64 1.48
C THR A 61 6.93 -10.91 2.30
N SER A 62 5.89 -11.28 3.04
CA SER A 62 5.88 -12.46 3.89
C SER A 62 4.65 -13.34 3.61
N GLY A 63 4.86 -14.66 3.63
CA GLY A 63 3.78 -15.63 3.48
C GLY A 63 3.06 -15.56 2.13
N LYS A 64 1.75 -15.80 2.14
CA LYS A 64 0.90 -15.83 0.95
C LYS A 64 -0.06 -14.63 0.93
N VAL A 65 -0.28 -14.07 -0.25
CA VAL A 65 -1.37 -13.10 -0.48
C VAL A 65 -2.72 -13.71 -0.06
N HIS A 66 -3.53 -12.91 0.63
CA HIS A 66 -4.81 -13.31 1.23
C HIS A 66 -5.83 -12.16 1.20
N LEU A 67 -7.07 -12.39 1.66
CA LEU A 67 -8.17 -11.41 1.60
C LEU A 67 -7.83 -10.04 2.18
N GLY A 68 -7.09 -9.96 3.29
CA GLY A 68 -6.60 -8.68 3.83
C GLY A 68 -5.82 -7.83 2.81
N HIS A 69 -4.94 -8.44 2.00
CA HIS A 69 -4.22 -7.75 0.93
C HIS A 69 -5.15 -7.24 -0.17
N MET A 70 -6.24 -7.97 -0.44
CA MET A 70 -7.21 -7.58 -1.47
C MET A 70 -7.99 -6.32 -1.09
N LEU A 71 -8.14 -5.99 0.20
CA LEU A 71 -8.83 -4.77 0.61
C LEU A 71 -8.12 -3.51 0.10
N THR A 72 -6.81 -3.41 0.35
CA THR A 72 -6.00 -2.28 -0.11
C THR A 72 -5.68 -2.36 -1.60
N ALA A 73 -5.55 -3.56 -2.18
CA ALA A 73 -5.41 -3.71 -3.64
C ALA A 73 -6.66 -3.23 -4.39
N ASN A 74 -7.87 -3.51 -3.87
CA ASN A 74 -9.11 -2.97 -4.42
C ASN A 74 -9.17 -1.44 -4.29
N LYS A 75 -8.64 -0.87 -3.21
CA LYS A 75 -8.51 0.59 -3.09
C LYS A 75 -7.57 1.18 -4.15
N LEU A 76 -6.47 0.50 -4.50
CA LEU A 76 -5.61 0.93 -5.60
C LEU A 76 -6.34 0.89 -6.96
N LEU A 77 -7.19 -0.10 -7.21
CA LEU A 77 -8.05 -0.14 -8.40
C LEU A 77 -9.03 1.04 -8.45
N ASP A 78 -9.63 1.40 -7.31
CA ASP A 78 -10.48 2.59 -7.20
C ASP A 78 -9.71 3.87 -7.52
N LEU A 79 -8.49 3.98 -7.01
CA LEU A 79 -7.61 5.13 -7.25
C LEU A 79 -7.20 5.23 -8.72
N GLN A 80 -6.88 4.12 -9.38
CA GLN A 80 -6.63 4.12 -10.83
C GLN A 80 -7.84 4.61 -11.61
N LYS A 81 -9.06 4.16 -11.26
CA LYS A 81 -10.30 4.63 -11.88
C LYS A 81 -10.56 6.12 -11.61
N ALA A 82 -10.18 6.63 -10.43
CA ALA A 82 -10.28 8.04 -10.08
C ALA A 82 -9.20 8.93 -10.76
N GLY A 83 -8.19 8.33 -11.39
CA GLY A 83 -7.16 9.05 -12.16
C GLY A 83 -5.76 9.09 -11.55
N PHE A 84 -5.50 8.31 -10.50
CA PHE A 84 -4.17 8.19 -9.88
C PHE A 84 -3.29 7.21 -10.65
N ASP A 85 -1.98 7.44 -10.65
CA ASP A 85 -1.02 6.36 -10.90
C ASP A 85 -0.68 5.72 -9.55
N VAL A 86 -0.49 4.39 -9.53
CA VAL A 86 -0.30 3.66 -8.28
C VAL A 86 1.08 3.02 -8.19
N VAL A 87 1.62 3.01 -6.98
CA VAL A 87 2.88 2.37 -6.64
C VAL A 87 2.60 1.23 -5.67
N VAL A 88 3.11 0.05 -5.95
CA VAL A 88 3.09 -1.10 -5.04
C VAL A 88 4.50 -1.32 -4.53
N LEU A 89 4.75 -0.96 -3.28
CA LEU A 89 6.02 -1.21 -2.62
C LEU A 89 6.01 -2.64 -2.06
N LEU A 90 6.81 -3.51 -2.68
CA LEU A 90 7.17 -4.82 -2.20
C LEU A 90 8.23 -4.64 -1.12
N ALA A 91 7.78 -4.47 0.13
CA ALA A 91 8.58 -4.05 1.27
C ALA A 91 9.38 -5.22 1.86
N ASP A 92 10.32 -5.74 1.08
CA ASP A 92 11.18 -6.88 1.41
C ASP A 92 12.15 -6.58 2.55
N LEU A 93 12.76 -5.38 2.57
CA LEU A 93 13.61 -4.96 3.68
C LEU A 93 12.79 -4.77 4.98
N HIS A 94 11.58 -4.21 4.89
CA HIS A 94 10.66 -4.10 6.02
C HIS A 94 10.27 -5.48 6.59
N ALA A 95 9.96 -6.44 5.72
CA ALA A 95 9.69 -7.82 6.13
C ALA A 95 10.90 -8.46 6.86
N PHE A 96 12.12 -8.21 6.39
CA PHE A 96 13.33 -8.63 7.08
C PHE A 96 13.46 -7.96 8.47
N LEU A 97 13.26 -6.65 8.57
CA LEU A 97 13.34 -5.91 9.83
C LEU A 97 12.29 -6.34 10.86
N ASN A 98 11.13 -6.82 10.38
CA ASN A 98 10.04 -7.37 11.20
C ASN A 98 10.11 -8.90 11.37
N GLU A 99 11.31 -9.47 11.18
CA GLU A 99 11.66 -10.87 11.49
C GLU A 99 10.83 -11.90 10.67
N LYS A 100 10.44 -11.57 9.43
CA LYS A 100 9.61 -12.46 8.58
C LYS A 100 10.40 -13.50 7.78
N GLY A 101 11.72 -13.40 7.73
CA GLY A 101 12.60 -14.31 7.02
C GLY A 101 13.95 -13.67 6.72
N SER A 102 14.84 -14.40 6.07
CA SER A 102 16.08 -13.85 5.50
C SER A 102 15.81 -12.95 4.30
N LEU A 103 16.75 -12.06 3.95
CA LEU A 103 16.64 -11.19 2.78
C LEU A 103 16.39 -11.96 1.47
N GLU A 104 17.01 -13.13 1.31
CA GLU A 104 16.80 -13.98 0.13
C GLU A 104 15.37 -14.54 0.07
N GLU A 105 14.82 -14.98 1.21
CA GLU A 105 13.47 -15.53 1.28
C GLU A 105 12.41 -14.47 1.02
N VAL A 106 12.52 -13.30 1.67
CA VAL A 106 11.55 -12.20 1.50
C VAL A 106 11.59 -11.63 0.08
N ARG A 107 12.76 -11.63 -0.59
CA ARG A 107 12.86 -11.22 -2.00
C ARG A 107 12.17 -12.22 -2.94
N LYS A 108 12.31 -13.53 -2.71
CA LYS A 108 11.57 -14.55 -3.48
C LYS A 108 10.05 -14.40 -3.31
N ILE A 109 9.60 -14.08 -2.08
CA ILE A 109 8.19 -13.82 -1.81
C ILE A 109 7.72 -12.52 -2.50
N ALA A 110 8.59 -11.51 -2.60
CA ALA A 110 8.28 -10.27 -3.31
C ALA A 110 7.92 -10.52 -4.79
N ASP A 111 8.68 -11.37 -5.49
CA ASP A 111 8.39 -11.75 -6.87
C ASP A 111 7.02 -12.45 -7.00
N TYR A 112 6.72 -13.38 -6.09
CA TYR A 112 5.41 -14.02 -6.03
C TYR A 112 4.28 -13.00 -5.78
N ASN A 113 4.45 -12.09 -4.81
CA ASN A 113 3.45 -11.07 -4.48
C ASN A 113 3.19 -10.13 -5.67
N ARG A 114 4.24 -9.73 -6.41
CA ARG A 114 4.12 -8.92 -7.62
C ARG A 114 3.18 -9.58 -8.63
N ASP A 115 3.41 -10.85 -8.93
CA ASP A 115 2.61 -11.60 -9.90
C ASP A 115 1.16 -11.76 -9.42
N CYS A 116 0.93 -11.96 -8.12
CA CYS A 116 -0.40 -11.96 -7.52
C CYS A 116 -1.12 -10.61 -7.67
N PHE A 117 -0.47 -9.50 -7.33
CA PHE A 117 -1.09 -8.17 -7.41
C PHE A 117 -1.38 -7.77 -8.87
N MET A 118 -0.51 -8.14 -9.80
CA MET A 118 -0.78 -7.98 -11.23
C MET A 118 -2.04 -8.76 -11.65
N ALA A 119 -2.19 -10.00 -11.17
CA ALA A 119 -3.35 -10.84 -11.47
C ALA A 119 -4.67 -10.34 -10.85
N LEU A 120 -4.63 -9.43 -9.86
CA LEU A 120 -5.84 -8.80 -9.30
C LEU A 120 -6.46 -7.74 -10.22
N GLY A 121 -5.79 -7.41 -11.33
CA GLY A 121 -6.34 -6.53 -12.37
C GLY A 121 -5.86 -5.08 -12.29
N LEU A 122 -4.77 -4.80 -11.55
CA LEU A 122 -4.11 -3.49 -11.61
C LEU A 122 -3.63 -3.22 -13.04
N ASP A 123 -3.89 -2.01 -13.54
CA ASP A 123 -3.45 -1.61 -14.87
C ASP A 123 -1.91 -1.55 -14.94
N PRO A 124 -1.23 -2.39 -15.73
CA PRO A 124 0.23 -2.44 -15.79
C PRO A 124 0.86 -1.14 -16.28
N GLU A 125 0.17 -0.36 -17.12
CA GLU A 125 0.70 0.92 -17.64
C GLU A 125 0.65 2.04 -16.59
N ARG A 126 -0.13 1.82 -15.53
CA ARG A 126 -0.39 2.80 -14.47
C ARG A 126 -0.02 2.26 -13.08
N THR A 127 0.78 1.20 -13.04
CA THR A 127 1.26 0.55 -11.81
C THR A 127 2.77 0.44 -11.83
N GLU A 128 3.42 1.05 -10.85
CA GLU A 128 4.85 0.89 -10.61
C GLU A 128 5.06 -0.11 -9.46
N PHE A 129 5.73 -1.24 -9.74
CA PHE A 129 6.17 -2.16 -8.68
C PHE A 129 7.59 -1.82 -8.27
N VAL A 130 7.79 -1.54 -6.99
CA VAL A 130 9.10 -1.17 -6.42
C VAL A 130 9.47 -2.16 -5.34
N TYR A 131 10.70 -2.63 -5.33
CA TYR A 131 11.21 -3.45 -4.23
C TYR A 131 11.99 -2.57 -3.26
N GLY A 132 11.75 -2.71 -1.97
CA GLY A 132 12.40 -1.87 -0.94
C GLY A 132 13.92 -1.90 -1.03
N THR A 133 14.50 -3.10 -1.15
CA THR A 133 15.95 -3.27 -1.26
C THR A 133 16.59 -2.63 -2.50
N ASP A 134 15.83 -2.24 -3.53
CA ASP A 134 16.36 -1.61 -4.74
C ASP A 134 16.83 -0.15 -4.49
N TYR A 135 16.37 0.50 -3.42
CA TYR A 135 16.74 1.89 -3.11
C TYR A 135 17.02 2.16 -1.63
N GLN A 136 16.42 1.44 -0.70
CA GLN A 136 16.47 1.76 0.73
C GLN A 136 17.86 1.55 1.37
N LEU A 137 18.78 0.85 0.69
CA LEU A 137 20.16 0.66 1.14
C LEU A 137 21.14 1.67 0.55
N LYS A 138 20.67 2.59 -0.31
CA LYS A 138 21.52 3.60 -0.92
C LYS A 138 21.93 4.67 0.11
N PRO A 139 23.14 5.26 -0.01
CA PRO A 139 23.64 6.24 0.95
C PRO A 139 22.71 7.43 1.19
N GLU A 140 22.08 7.94 0.13
CA GLU A 140 21.16 9.07 0.18
C GLU A 140 19.89 8.77 0.99
N TYR A 141 19.34 7.57 0.86
CA TYR A 141 18.19 7.13 1.63
C TYR A 141 18.58 6.94 3.11
N MET A 142 19.71 6.26 3.35
CA MET A 142 20.21 6.03 4.70
C MET A 142 20.48 7.34 5.46
N LEU A 143 20.98 8.39 4.78
CA LEU A 143 21.17 9.69 5.39
C LEU A 143 19.83 10.29 5.90
N LYS A 144 18.75 10.17 5.13
CA LYS A 144 17.41 10.63 5.53
C LYS A 144 16.91 9.87 6.76
N ILE A 145 17.15 8.56 6.83
CA ILE A 145 16.85 7.76 8.03
C ILE A 145 17.60 8.27 9.25
N LEU A 146 18.91 8.54 9.13
CA LEU A 146 19.71 9.08 10.22
C LEU A 146 19.24 10.47 10.66
N GLN A 147 18.80 11.31 9.72
CA GLN A 147 18.22 12.62 10.03
C GLN A 147 16.88 12.48 10.77
N MET A 148 15.98 11.61 10.30
CA MET A 148 14.69 11.35 10.95
C MET A 148 14.86 10.74 12.34
N ALA A 149 15.81 9.82 12.51
CA ALA A 149 16.16 9.21 13.80
C ALA A 149 16.66 10.26 14.80
N ARG A 150 17.28 11.34 14.33
CA ARG A 150 17.72 12.45 15.20
C ARG A 150 16.57 13.31 15.71
N ASN A 151 15.45 13.34 14.98
CA ASN A 151 14.27 14.14 15.30
C ASN A 151 13.15 13.32 15.97
N THR A 152 13.22 11.98 15.87
CA THR A 152 12.19 11.08 16.41
C THR A 152 12.64 10.48 17.74
N THR A 153 11.90 10.74 18.82
CA THR A 153 12.18 10.08 20.10
C THR A 153 11.93 8.57 20.01
N LEU A 154 12.69 7.78 20.78
CA LEU A 154 12.48 6.33 20.87
C LEU A 154 11.03 5.95 21.19
N ASN A 155 10.39 6.69 22.12
CA ASN A 155 8.99 6.44 22.49
C ASN A 155 8.02 6.73 21.34
N ARG A 156 8.28 7.76 20.51
CA ARG A 156 7.48 8.03 19.32
C ARG A 156 7.63 6.92 18.28
N ALA A 157 8.85 6.45 18.02
CA ALA A 157 9.10 5.33 17.11
C ALA A 157 8.39 4.06 17.61
N ARG A 158 8.54 3.71 18.90
CA ARG A 158 7.92 2.53 19.51
C ARG A 158 6.39 2.55 19.39
N ARG A 159 5.74 3.64 19.82
CA ARG A 159 4.28 3.75 19.75
C ARG A 159 3.75 3.63 18.33
N SER A 160 4.54 4.03 17.33
CA SER A 160 4.15 3.92 15.91
C SER A 160 4.07 2.47 15.44
N MET A 161 4.71 1.56 16.16
CA MET A 161 4.80 0.13 15.82
C MET A 161 3.90 -0.76 16.68
N ASP A 162 3.12 -0.21 17.63
CA ASP A 162 2.32 -1.03 18.57
C ASP A 162 1.37 -2.02 17.87
N GLU A 163 0.84 -1.65 16.71
CA GLU A 163 -0.13 -2.44 15.93
C GLU A 163 0.51 -3.15 14.71
N VAL A 164 1.79 -2.88 14.44
CA VAL A 164 2.53 -3.35 13.24
C VAL A 164 3.65 -4.33 13.61
N SER A 165 4.25 -4.17 14.79
CA SER A 165 5.36 -4.98 15.26
C SER A 165 4.91 -6.42 15.54
N ARG A 166 5.77 -7.37 15.18
CA ARG A 166 5.61 -8.78 15.58
C ARG A 166 5.70 -8.98 17.10
N ASN A 167 6.48 -8.15 17.81
CA ASN A 167 6.70 -8.24 19.25
C ASN A 167 6.53 -6.87 19.91
N ALA A 168 5.40 -6.65 20.58
CA ALA A 168 5.11 -5.38 21.24
C ALA A 168 5.79 -5.23 22.62
N GLU A 169 6.06 -6.36 23.30
CA GLU A 169 6.64 -6.36 24.65
C GLU A 169 8.13 -6.07 24.63
N ASN A 170 8.88 -6.77 23.78
CA ASN A 170 10.34 -6.67 23.69
C ASN A 170 10.79 -6.53 22.22
N PRO A 171 10.54 -5.36 21.58
CA PRO A 171 10.90 -5.16 20.19
C PRO A 171 12.41 -5.05 20.00
N MET A 172 12.87 -5.48 18.82
CA MET A 172 14.24 -5.29 18.36
C MET A 172 14.47 -3.83 17.93
N VAL A 173 15.74 -3.40 17.89
CA VAL A 173 16.09 -2.06 17.38
C VAL A 173 15.66 -1.88 15.92
N SER A 174 15.68 -2.96 15.11
CA SER A 174 15.18 -2.95 13.73
C SER A 174 13.73 -2.46 13.64
N GLN A 175 12.89 -2.83 14.61
CA GLN A 175 11.50 -2.39 14.67
C GLN A 175 11.37 -0.91 15.03
N MET A 176 12.40 -0.26 15.59
CA MET A 176 12.42 1.19 15.79
C MET A 176 12.89 1.96 14.55
N ILE A 177 13.64 1.30 13.65
CA ILE A 177 14.08 1.85 12.35
C ILE A 177 12.95 1.74 11.33
N TYR A 178 12.20 0.63 11.35
CA TYR A 178 11.07 0.35 10.45
C TYR A 178 10.12 1.54 10.23
N PRO A 179 9.54 2.20 11.27
CA PRO A 179 8.58 3.27 11.05
C PRO A 179 9.23 4.52 10.45
N LEU A 180 10.54 4.72 10.67
CA LEU A 180 11.28 5.82 10.05
C LEU A 180 11.45 5.56 8.56
N MET A 181 11.77 4.31 8.19
CA MET A 181 11.87 3.90 6.79
C MET A 181 10.54 4.06 6.07
N GLN A 182 9.46 3.55 6.64
CA GLN A 182 8.15 3.67 6.01
C GLN A 182 7.70 5.13 5.85
N ALA A 183 8.08 6.03 6.77
CA ALA A 183 7.84 7.45 6.61
C ALA A 183 8.68 8.07 5.47
N ILE A 184 9.97 7.74 5.38
CA ILE A 184 10.84 8.23 4.28
C ILE A 184 10.41 7.67 2.92
N ASP A 185 9.90 6.43 2.85
CA ASP A 185 9.40 5.84 1.61
C ASP A 185 8.34 6.71 0.92
N ILE A 186 7.47 7.36 1.70
CA ILE A 186 6.43 8.27 1.17
C ILE A 186 7.07 9.43 0.39
N ALA A 187 8.17 10.00 0.91
CA ALA A 187 8.88 11.09 0.25
C ALA A 187 9.74 10.61 -0.92
N ASP A 188 10.52 9.55 -0.74
CA ASP A 188 11.47 9.06 -1.74
C ASP A 188 10.78 8.46 -2.98
N LEU A 189 9.58 7.90 -2.81
CA LEU A 189 8.76 7.41 -3.93
C LEU A 189 7.84 8.50 -4.52
N HIS A 190 7.93 9.74 -4.01
CA HIS A 190 7.15 10.90 -4.44
C HIS A 190 5.64 10.62 -4.39
N ILE A 191 5.16 10.17 -3.23
CA ILE A 191 3.78 9.77 -3.02
C ILE A 191 2.93 10.97 -2.59
N ASP A 192 1.83 11.20 -3.29
CA ASP A 192 0.82 12.19 -2.93
C ASP A 192 -0.21 11.62 -1.93
N LEU A 193 -0.53 10.32 -2.04
CA LEU A 193 -1.51 9.64 -1.19
C LEU A 193 -0.99 8.29 -0.64
N ALA A 194 -0.72 8.24 0.66
CA ALA A 194 -0.38 7.00 1.36
C ALA A 194 -1.64 6.20 1.73
N VAL A 195 -1.72 4.95 1.27
CA VAL A 195 -2.83 4.03 1.56
C VAL A 195 -2.31 2.87 2.42
N GLY A 196 -3.06 2.52 3.46
CA GLY A 196 -2.73 1.41 4.35
C GLY A 196 -3.94 1.02 5.20
N GLY A 197 -3.82 -0.07 5.96
CA GLY A 197 -4.78 -0.39 7.01
C GLY A 197 -4.74 0.63 8.14
N ILE A 198 -5.76 0.62 9.01
CA ILE A 198 -5.86 1.56 10.14
C ILE A 198 -4.71 1.40 11.14
N ASP A 199 -4.12 0.20 11.20
CA ASP A 199 -2.90 -0.13 11.95
C ASP A 199 -1.68 0.69 11.51
N GLN A 200 -1.65 1.17 10.26
CA GLN A 200 -0.55 1.99 9.72
C GLN A 200 -0.66 3.48 10.09
N ARG A 201 -1.79 3.89 10.68
CA ARG A 201 -2.12 5.29 10.95
C ARG A 201 -1.04 6.02 11.73
N LYS A 202 -0.48 5.42 12.78
CA LYS A 202 0.52 6.08 13.64
C LYS A 202 1.83 6.37 12.89
N ILE A 203 2.20 5.53 11.92
CA ILE A 203 3.35 5.72 11.03
C ILE A 203 3.05 6.80 10.00
N HIS A 204 1.86 6.79 9.38
CA HIS A 204 1.45 7.87 8.47
C HIS A 204 1.45 9.24 9.16
N MET A 205 1.01 9.31 10.43
CA MET A 205 1.08 10.55 11.20
C MET A 205 2.53 10.95 11.52
N LEU A 206 3.43 9.99 11.74
CA LEU A 206 4.85 10.28 11.91
C LEU A 206 5.43 10.92 10.64
N ALA A 207 5.07 10.41 9.47
CA ALA A 207 5.49 10.99 8.19
C ALA A 207 5.00 12.44 8.03
N ARG A 208 3.72 12.70 8.31
CA ARG A 208 3.15 14.06 8.26
C ARG A 208 3.81 15.04 9.24
N GLU A 209 4.25 14.55 10.40
CA GLU A 209 4.94 15.37 11.42
C GLU A 209 6.39 15.67 11.04
N GLU A 210 7.13 14.68 10.53
CA GLU A 210 8.59 14.74 10.42
C GLU A 210 9.10 15.06 9.01
N LEU A 211 8.43 14.64 7.93
CA LEU A 211 8.88 14.92 6.56
C LEU A 211 9.03 16.44 6.29
N PRO A 212 8.06 17.30 6.67
CA PRO A 212 8.20 18.74 6.46
C PRO A 212 9.38 19.36 7.22
N ARG A 213 9.74 18.80 8.39
CA ARG A 213 10.90 19.26 9.18
C ARG A 213 12.24 18.90 8.53
N LEU A 214 12.25 17.85 7.72
CA LEU A 214 13.40 17.44 6.93
C LEU A 214 13.45 18.14 5.56
N GLY A 215 12.44 18.94 5.22
CA GLY A 215 12.32 19.58 3.90
C GLY A 215 12.01 18.57 2.79
N LEU A 216 11.34 17.47 3.15
CA LEU A 216 10.90 16.39 2.27
C LEU A 216 9.39 16.43 2.05
#